data_AF-A0A1D6KLN2-F1
#
_entry.id   AF-A0A1D6KLN2-F1
#
_cell.length_a   1.000
_cell.length_b   1.000
_cell.length_c   1.000
_cell.angle_alpha   90.00
_cell.angle_beta   90.00
_cell.angle_gamma   90.00
#
_symmetry.space_group_name_H-M   'P 1'
#
loop_
_entity.id
_entity.type
_entity.pdbx_description
1 polymer ?
#
loop_
_entity_poly.entity_id
_entity_poly.type
_entity_poly.pdbx_seq_one_letter_code
_entity_poly.pdbx_strand_id
1 'polypeptide(L)'
;MERKQKKVQKEEAEKHLRLQQDLKLLKTEHYLWQLYTIEKDIEKIEAELVEDRESLQQVQEENRSSDYELTAKKKEQSAFLKKITLSEKSITKKKLELDKKQPELLKLKEQISRLKSKIKSCKKEIDKKKDDHKKHLGELRRLQSDLVEVTEAIEELNEQGQDTSGKLLLADDQLQEYHRIKEDAGMKTAKLRDEKEVIEKKLNADAEAKKNLVENMQQLESRKDEISSQERELQTKLSKILHSIPKLENELTHLHEEHNKIAKERQSSGSEYQMLKQRLDEIETQLRELKADKHESERDARLKETVGRLKRLFPGVHGRMLELCRPSQKKYNLAVTVAMGKFMDAVVVEDENTGKECIKYLKEQRHPPQTFIPLQSVRVKPIIEKLRTLGGSAQLVFDVIQYPYLKVGCLLLAV
;
A
#
# COMPACT_ATOMS: atom_id res chain seq x y z
N MET A 1 63.78 -88.48 -46.47
CA MET A 1 62.62 -87.92 -45.73
C MET A 1 63.06 -86.84 -44.73
N GLU A 2 64.12 -87.06 -43.94
CA GLU A 2 64.56 -86.14 -42.87
C GLU A 2 65.00 -84.72 -43.31
N ARG A 3 65.69 -84.56 -44.46
CA ARG A 3 66.12 -83.22 -44.94
C ARG A 3 64.94 -82.28 -45.28
N LYS A 4 63.83 -82.83 -45.78
CA LYS A 4 62.61 -82.03 -46.06
C LYS A 4 61.94 -81.59 -44.76
N GLN A 5 61.88 -82.47 -43.76
CA GLN A 5 61.34 -82.14 -42.43
C GLN A 5 62.16 -81.05 -41.73
N LYS A 6 63.50 -81.11 -41.76
CA LYS A 6 64.35 -80.05 -41.17
C LYS A 6 64.18 -78.69 -41.85
N LYS A 7 63.93 -78.66 -43.16
CA LYS A 7 63.69 -77.41 -43.89
C LYS A 7 62.34 -76.78 -43.51
N VAL A 8 61.29 -77.60 -43.40
CA VAL A 8 59.97 -77.16 -42.94
C VAL A 8 60.04 -76.64 -41.50
N GLN A 9 60.73 -77.35 -40.60
CA GLN A 9 60.92 -76.89 -39.22
C GLN A 9 61.67 -75.56 -39.12
N LYS A 10 62.67 -75.34 -39.99
CA LYS A 10 63.39 -74.06 -40.07
C LYS A 10 62.47 -72.93 -40.57
N GLU A 11 61.72 -73.16 -41.63
CA GLU A 11 60.76 -72.19 -42.18
C GLU A 11 59.64 -71.86 -41.17
N GLU A 12 59.15 -72.85 -40.42
CA GLU A 12 58.20 -72.65 -39.33
C GLU A 12 58.78 -71.83 -38.17
N ALA A 13 60.03 -72.10 -37.76
CA ALA A 13 60.71 -71.33 -36.72
C ALA A 13 60.97 -69.87 -37.15
N GLU A 14 61.39 -69.64 -38.40
CA GLU A 14 61.57 -68.30 -38.96
C GLU A 14 60.23 -67.55 -39.07
N LYS A 15 59.15 -68.24 -39.47
CA LYS A 15 57.79 -67.68 -39.49
C LYS A 15 57.31 -67.33 -38.09
N HIS A 16 57.56 -68.18 -37.10
CA HIS A 16 57.22 -67.92 -35.71
C HIS A 16 57.98 -66.71 -35.14
N LEU A 17 59.28 -66.58 -35.44
CA LEU A 17 60.09 -65.41 -35.06
C LEU A 17 59.55 -64.11 -35.68
N ARG A 18 59.16 -64.12 -36.96
CA ARG A 18 58.51 -62.96 -37.61
C ARG A 18 57.19 -62.61 -36.95
N LEU A 19 56.31 -63.59 -36.75
CA LEU A 19 55.02 -63.38 -36.08
C LEU A 19 55.18 -62.86 -34.64
N GLN A 20 56.23 -63.27 -33.92
CA GLN A 20 56.54 -62.70 -32.61
C GLN A 20 57.00 -61.24 -32.69
N GLN A 21 57.75 -60.84 -33.72
CA GLN A 21 58.13 -59.45 -33.95
C GLN A 21 56.90 -58.60 -34.33
N ASP A 22 56.07 -59.09 -35.24
CA ASP A 22 54.83 -58.42 -35.65
C ASP A 22 53.87 -58.26 -34.47
N LEU A 23 53.74 -59.29 -33.63
CA LEU A 23 52.93 -59.22 -32.41
C LEU A 23 53.48 -58.21 -31.39
N LYS A 24 54.81 -58.06 -31.28
CA LYS A 24 55.41 -57.01 -30.44
C LYS A 24 55.10 -55.62 -30.99
N LEU A 25 55.27 -55.41 -32.29
CA LEU A 25 54.98 -54.13 -32.95
C LEU A 25 53.50 -53.76 -32.81
N LEU A 26 52.59 -54.70 -33.06
CA LEU A 26 51.15 -54.47 -32.94
C LEU A 26 50.74 -54.16 -31.48
N LYS A 27 51.38 -54.81 -30.49
CA LYS A 27 51.17 -54.47 -29.08
C LYS A 27 51.66 -53.06 -28.76
N THR A 28 52.83 -52.66 -29.26
CA THR A 28 53.34 -51.30 -29.07
C THR A 28 52.44 -50.24 -29.72
N GLU A 29 51.95 -50.49 -30.93
CA GLU A 29 50.99 -49.61 -31.60
C GLU A 29 49.67 -49.52 -30.85
N HIS A 30 49.16 -50.64 -30.32
CA HIS A 30 47.96 -50.64 -29.50
C HIS A 30 48.13 -49.80 -28.23
N TYR A 31 49.25 -49.95 -27.51
CA TYR A 31 49.52 -49.14 -26.32
C TYR A 31 49.71 -47.66 -26.66
N LEU A 32 50.38 -47.33 -27.77
CA LEU A 32 50.50 -45.94 -28.24
C LEU A 32 49.15 -45.34 -28.57
N TRP A 33 48.27 -46.10 -29.24
CA TRP A 33 46.91 -45.65 -29.54
C TRP A 33 46.08 -45.44 -28.26
N GLN A 34 46.21 -46.32 -27.26
CA GLN A 34 45.56 -46.15 -25.96
C GLN A 34 46.06 -44.88 -25.25
N LEU A 35 47.38 -44.66 -25.20
CA LEU A 35 47.96 -43.46 -24.61
C LEU A 35 47.50 -42.19 -25.33
N TYR A 36 47.51 -42.19 -26.66
CA TYR A 36 47.02 -41.07 -27.46
C TYR A 36 45.54 -40.75 -27.18
N THR A 37 44.70 -41.78 -27.02
CA THR A 37 43.28 -41.59 -26.70
C THR A 37 43.11 -40.99 -25.32
N ILE A 38 43.89 -41.48 -24.33
CA ILE A 38 43.88 -40.93 -22.96
C ILE A 38 44.35 -39.47 -22.97
N GLU A 39 45.42 -39.14 -23.68
CA GLU A 39 45.90 -37.75 -23.83
C GLU A 39 44.82 -36.85 -24.45
N LYS A 40 44.14 -37.32 -25.50
CA LYS A 40 43.03 -36.57 -26.13
C LYS A 40 41.84 -36.37 -25.21
N ASP A 41 41.55 -37.33 -24.34
CA ASP A 41 40.46 -37.19 -23.36
C ASP A 41 40.86 -36.28 -22.21
N ILE A 42 42.13 -36.29 -21.77
CA ILE A 42 42.67 -35.32 -20.80
C ILE A 42 42.56 -33.90 -21.35
N GLU A 43 42.99 -33.65 -22.60
CA GLU A 43 42.89 -32.34 -23.23
C GLU A 43 41.44 -31.81 -23.28
N LYS A 44 40.47 -32.69 -23.57
CA LYS A 44 39.05 -32.32 -23.57
C LYS A 44 38.55 -31.97 -22.17
N ILE A 45 38.86 -32.81 -21.19
CA ILE A 45 38.44 -32.57 -19.80
C ILE A 45 39.09 -31.29 -19.27
N GLU A 46 40.34 -31.02 -19.60
CA GLU A 46 41.02 -29.78 -19.22
C GLU A 46 40.35 -28.55 -19.85
N ALA A 47 39.95 -28.62 -21.12
CA ALA A 47 39.20 -27.54 -21.78
C ALA A 47 37.83 -27.30 -21.14
N GLU A 48 37.05 -28.37 -20.90
CA GLU A 48 35.76 -28.29 -20.19
C GLU A 48 35.92 -27.71 -18.79
N LEU A 49 36.99 -28.08 -18.08
CA LEU A 49 37.28 -27.61 -16.73
C LEU A 49 37.69 -26.12 -16.70
N VAL A 50 38.30 -25.60 -17.77
CA VAL A 50 38.56 -24.16 -17.92
C VAL A 50 37.24 -23.41 -18.15
N GLU A 51 36.38 -23.87 -19.05
CA GLU A 51 35.06 -23.26 -19.29
C GLU A 51 34.19 -23.25 -18.02
N ASP A 52 34.18 -24.36 -17.27
CA ASP A 52 33.46 -24.45 -15.99
C ASP A 52 34.04 -23.51 -14.93
N ARG A 53 35.37 -23.30 -14.90
CA ARG A 53 36.00 -22.33 -13.99
C ARG A 53 35.65 -20.89 -14.34
N GLU A 54 35.63 -20.54 -15.63
CA GLU A 54 35.26 -19.21 -16.10
C GLU A 54 33.80 -18.90 -15.79
N SER A 55 32.89 -19.85 -16.08
CA SER A 55 31.47 -19.70 -15.74
C SER A 55 31.23 -19.59 -14.24
N LEU A 56 31.94 -20.38 -13.42
CA LEU A 56 31.87 -20.27 -11.97
C LEU A 56 32.35 -18.90 -11.47
N GLN A 57 33.44 -18.37 -12.02
CA GLN A 57 33.93 -17.04 -11.67
C GLN A 57 32.92 -15.95 -12.04
N GLN A 58 32.31 -16.03 -13.22
CA GLN A 58 31.29 -15.07 -13.64
C GLN A 58 30.09 -15.07 -12.68
N VAL A 59 29.57 -16.26 -12.33
CA VAL A 59 28.46 -16.39 -11.37
C VAL A 59 28.85 -15.88 -9.98
N GLN A 60 30.10 -16.10 -9.54
CA GLN A 60 30.58 -15.56 -8.26
C GLN A 60 30.66 -14.02 -8.26
N GLU A 61 31.10 -13.41 -9.36
CA GLU A 61 31.15 -11.96 -9.52
C GLU A 61 29.74 -11.35 -9.51
N GLU A 62 28.79 -11.95 -10.24
CA GLU A 62 27.39 -11.56 -10.28
C GLU A 62 26.70 -11.71 -8.91
N ASN A 63 27.03 -12.77 -8.17
CA ASN A 63 26.48 -12.96 -6.84
C ASN A 63 27.04 -11.92 -5.85
N ARG A 64 28.33 -11.57 -5.96
CA ARG A 64 28.95 -10.50 -5.15
C ARG A 64 28.36 -9.14 -5.43
N SER A 65 28.10 -8.80 -6.70
CA SER A 65 27.45 -7.52 -7.05
C SER A 65 26.03 -7.47 -6.52
N SER A 66 25.27 -8.56 -6.64
CA SER A 66 23.93 -8.70 -6.08
C SER A 66 23.91 -8.56 -4.56
N ASP A 67 24.87 -9.17 -3.85
CA ASP A 67 25.03 -9.02 -2.40
C ASP A 67 25.35 -7.57 -2.00
N TYR A 68 26.19 -6.87 -2.77
CA TYR A 68 26.48 -5.46 -2.53
C TYR A 68 25.22 -4.58 -2.69
N GLU A 69 24.45 -4.77 -3.77
CA GLU A 69 23.19 -4.07 -3.99
C GLU A 69 22.17 -4.36 -2.87
N LEU A 70 22.07 -5.62 -2.45
CA LEU A 70 21.17 -6.04 -1.37
C LEU A 70 21.56 -5.39 -0.04
N THR A 71 22.85 -5.29 0.28
CA THR A 71 23.31 -4.60 1.49
C THR A 71 23.10 -3.09 1.41
N ALA A 72 23.27 -2.46 0.23
CA ALA A 72 22.96 -1.05 0.01
C ALA A 72 21.46 -0.77 0.20
N LYS A 73 20.59 -1.58 -0.40
CA LYS A 73 19.13 -1.45 -0.25
C LYS A 73 18.66 -1.69 1.18
N LYS A 74 19.26 -2.62 1.92
CA LYS A 74 19.00 -2.80 3.37
C LYS A 74 19.37 -1.55 4.19
N LYS A 75 20.48 -0.88 3.86
CA LYS A 75 20.86 0.38 4.52
C LYS A 75 19.84 1.49 4.23
N GLU A 76 19.43 1.66 2.97
CA GLU A 76 18.38 2.62 2.58
C GLU A 76 17.07 2.33 3.33
N GLN A 77 16.62 1.08 3.36
CA GLN A 77 15.42 0.65 4.10
C GLN A 77 15.51 1.03 5.58
N SER A 78 16.65 0.78 6.22
CA SER A 78 16.85 1.15 7.63
C SER A 78 16.79 2.67 7.87
N ALA A 79 17.25 3.47 6.90
CA ALA A 79 17.17 4.93 6.98
C ALA A 79 15.72 5.42 6.83
N PHE A 80 14.94 4.83 5.91
CA PHE A 80 13.51 5.12 5.77
C PHE A 80 12.72 4.72 7.02
N LEU A 81 12.98 3.55 7.60
CA LEU A 81 12.34 3.13 8.85
C LEU A 81 12.60 4.13 9.99
N LYS A 82 13.83 4.63 10.13
CA LYS A 82 14.15 5.68 11.12
C LYS A 82 13.36 6.96 10.87
N LYS A 83 13.23 7.40 9.62
CA LYS A 83 12.42 8.57 9.25
C LYS A 83 10.93 8.36 9.58
N ILE A 84 10.38 7.19 9.26
CA ILE A 84 8.99 6.84 9.59
C ILE A 84 8.76 6.92 11.10
N THR A 85 9.63 6.30 11.91
CA THR A 85 9.51 6.34 13.37
C THR A 85 9.59 7.76 13.93
N LEU A 86 10.41 8.64 13.35
CA LEU A 86 10.48 10.05 13.75
C LEU A 86 9.18 10.80 13.40
N SER A 87 8.64 10.58 12.21
CA SER A 87 7.37 11.17 11.79
C SER A 87 6.21 10.69 12.66
N GLU A 88 6.13 9.41 13.00
CA GLU A 88 5.13 8.86 13.91
C GLU A 88 5.22 9.47 15.31
N LYS A 89 6.44 9.69 15.82
CA LYS A 89 6.66 10.42 17.09
C LYS A 89 6.21 11.87 17.01
N SER A 90 6.37 12.54 15.88
CA SER A 90 5.88 13.91 15.67
C SER A 90 4.34 13.95 15.62
N ILE A 91 3.72 13.01 14.89
CA ILE A 91 2.27 12.88 14.78
C ILE A 91 1.65 12.63 16.16
N THR A 92 2.20 11.71 16.94
CA THR A 92 1.71 11.41 18.30
C THR A 92 1.83 12.63 19.22
N LYS A 93 2.94 13.38 19.18
CA LYS A 93 3.07 14.64 19.92
C LYS A 93 2.01 15.67 19.50
N LYS A 94 1.80 15.85 18.21
CA LYS A 94 0.80 16.79 17.68
C LYS A 94 -0.64 16.38 18.03
N LYS A 95 -0.96 15.09 18.02
CA LYS A 95 -2.24 14.56 18.51
C LYS A 95 -2.45 14.90 19.99
N LEU A 96 -1.45 14.67 20.84
CA LEU A 96 -1.54 15.02 22.26
C LEU A 96 -1.71 16.53 22.49
N GLU A 97 -1.05 17.39 21.70
CA GLU A 97 -1.27 18.84 21.75
C GLU A 97 -2.70 19.21 21.33
N LEU A 98 -3.24 18.57 20.30
CA LEU A 98 -4.60 18.77 19.81
C LEU A 98 -5.64 18.35 20.86
N ASP A 99 -5.48 17.18 21.46
CA ASP A 99 -6.35 16.65 22.50
C ASP A 99 -6.39 17.58 23.74
N LYS A 100 -5.25 18.19 24.09
CA LYS A 100 -5.17 19.21 25.16
C LYS A 100 -5.91 20.50 24.83
N LYS A 101 -5.92 20.90 23.55
CA LYS A 101 -6.57 22.15 23.09
C LYS A 101 -8.06 22.00 22.83
N GLN A 102 -8.53 20.78 22.56
CA GLN A 102 -9.94 20.47 22.33
C GLN A 102 -10.89 20.88 23.47
N PRO A 103 -10.60 20.65 24.76
CA PRO A 103 -11.45 21.13 25.86
C PRO A 103 -11.45 22.65 26.01
N GLU A 104 -10.32 23.33 25.77
CA GLU A 104 -10.27 24.81 25.74
C GLU A 104 -11.16 25.36 24.63
N LEU A 105 -11.12 24.74 23.45
CA LEU A 105 -11.98 25.10 22.31
C LEU A 105 -13.47 24.91 22.63
N LEU A 106 -13.84 23.81 23.28
CA LEU A 106 -15.23 23.55 23.69
C LEU A 106 -15.72 24.59 24.70
N LYS A 107 -14.91 24.92 25.71
CA LYS A 107 -15.22 25.98 26.69
C LYS A 107 -15.42 27.33 26.00
N LEU A 108 -14.53 27.70 25.08
CA LEU A 108 -14.64 28.94 24.30
C LEU A 108 -15.91 28.94 23.42
N LYS A 109 -16.25 27.82 22.77
CA LYS A 109 -17.48 27.71 21.96
C LYS A 109 -18.73 27.88 22.80
N GLU A 110 -18.79 27.27 24.00
CA GLU A 110 -19.92 27.47 24.92
C GLU A 110 -20.03 28.93 25.39
N GLN A 111 -18.90 29.55 25.76
CA GLN A 111 -18.88 30.97 26.16
C GLN A 111 -19.37 31.87 25.03
N ILE A 112 -18.93 31.64 23.78
CA ILE A 112 -19.41 32.36 22.61
C ILE A 112 -20.93 32.16 22.43
N SER A 113 -21.43 30.94 22.57
CA SER A 113 -22.86 30.64 22.46
C SER A 113 -23.70 31.37 23.52
N ARG A 114 -23.22 31.38 24.77
CA ARG A 114 -23.84 32.11 25.89
C ARG A 114 -23.84 33.62 25.63
N LEU A 115 -22.71 34.19 25.25
CA LEU A 115 -22.59 35.62 24.92
C LEU A 115 -23.48 36.00 23.74
N LYS A 116 -23.54 35.19 22.69
CA LYS A 116 -24.40 35.41 21.52
C LYS A 116 -25.88 35.43 21.91
N SER A 117 -26.30 34.54 22.82
CA SER A 117 -27.66 34.51 23.35
C SER A 117 -27.98 35.75 24.19
N LYS A 118 -27.02 36.21 25.01
CA LYS A 118 -27.15 37.42 25.84
C LYS A 118 -27.17 38.71 25.00
N ILE A 119 -26.37 38.77 23.93
CA ILE A 119 -26.44 39.86 22.95
C ILE A 119 -27.82 39.89 22.29
N LYS A 120 -28.38 38.72 21.93
CA LYS A 120 -29.72 38.64 21.33
C LYS A 120 -30.82 39.11 22.29
N SER A 121 -30.74 38.79 23.58
CA SER A 121 -31.70 39.28 24.57
C SER A 121 -31.55 40.79 24.81
N CYS A 122 -30.32 41.29 24.99
CA CYS A 122 -30.06 42.72 25.11
C CYS A 122 -30.55 43.51 23.90
N LYS A 123 -30.34 43.01 22.67
CA LYS A 123 -30.87 43.66 21.46
C LYS A 123 -32.39 43.78 21.50
N LYS A 124 -33.10 42.71 21.86
CA LYS A 124 -34.56 42.74 22.02
C LYS A 124 -35.02 43.74 23.08
N GLU A 125 -34.30 43.85 24.20
CA GLU A 125 -34.63 44.83 25.24
C GLU A 125 -34.38 46.26 24.78
N ILE A 126 -33.28 46.52 24.06
CA ILE A 126 -32.99 47.81 23.46
C ILE A 126 -34.09 48.20 22.46
N ASP A 127 -34.52 47.28 21.60
CA ASP A 127 -35.59 47.55 20.64
C ASP A 127 -36.91 47.90 21.35
N LYS A 128 -37.29 47.17 22.40
CA LYS A 128 -38.46 47.51 23.23
C LYS A 128 -38.34 48.90 23.85
N LYS A 129 -37.19 49.23 24.44
CA LYS A 129 -36.96 50.54 25.04
C LYS A 129 -36.96 51.67 24.02
N LYS A 130 -36.49 51.43 22.79
CA LYS A 130 -36.62 52.38 21.68
C LYS A 130 -38.08 52.63 21.31
N ASP A 131 -38.90 51.59 21.27
CA ASP A 131 -40.33 51.73 20.99
C ASP A 131 -41.06 52.46 22.12
N ASP A 132 -40.75 52.15 23.38
CA ASP A 132 -41.29 52.88 24.53
C ASP A 132 -40.85 54.36 24.52
N HIS A 133 -39.59 54.64 24.20
CA HIS A 133 -39.09 56.01 24.07
C HIS A 133 -39.82 56.79 22.96
N LYS A 134 -40.12 56.15 21.81
CA LYS A 134 -40.95 56.77 20.76
C LYS A 134 -42.35 57.11 21.25
N LYS A 135 -42.99 56.23 22.05
CA LYS A 135 -44.31 56.49 22.64
C LYS A 135 -44.25 57.68 23.60
N HIS A 136 -43.28 57.69 24.52
CA HIS A 136 -43.10 58.80 25.46
C HIS A 136 -42.78 60.13 24.76
N LEU A 137 -42.01 60.12 23.65
CA LEU A 137 -41.80 61.31 22.81
C LEU A 137 -43.10 61.82 22.15
N GLY A 138 -44.05 60.93 21.86
CA GLY A 138 -45.38 61.30 21.40
C GLY A 138 -46.21 61.95 22.50
N GLU A 139 -46.20 61.35 23.69
CA GLU A 139 -46.88 61.88 24.89
C GLU A 139 -46.31 63.25 25.30
N LEU A 140 -44.99 63.42 25.28
CA LEU A 140 -44.32 64.69 25.58
C LEU A 140 -44.74 65.81 24.63
N ARG A 141 -44.86 65.52 23.33
CA ARG A 141 -45.34 66.51 22.35
C ARG A 141 -46.79 66.91 22.60
N ARG A 142 -47.64 65.97 23.01
CA ARG A 142 -49.03 66.27 23.38
C ARG A 142 -49.06 67.16 24.63
N LEU A 143 -48.35 66.77 25.68
CA LEU A 143 -48.23 67.54 26.91
C LEU A 143 -47.65 68.93 26.69
N GLN A 144 -46.69 69.11 25.77
CA GLN A 144 -46.19 70.44 25.39
C GLN A 144 -47.25 71.29 24.70
N SER A 145 -48.09 70.70 23.83
CA SER A 145 -49.22 71.40 23.22
C SER A 145 -50.22 71.83 24.30
N ASP A 146 -50.59 70.91 25.19
CA ASP A 146 -51.50 71.17 26.31
C ASP A 146 -50.95 72.29 27.22
N LEU A 147 -49.62 72.36 27.42
CA LEU A 147 -48.96 73.40 28.22
C LEU A 147 -49.01 74.77 27.55
N VAL A 148 -48.84 74.84 26.23
CA VAL A 148 -48.97 76.10 25.48
C VAL A 148 -50.39 76.64 25.60
N GLU A 149 -51.41 75.78 25.40
CA GLU A 149 -52.82 76.17 25.55
C GLU A 149 -53.13 76.68 26.96
N VAL A 150 -52.61 76.03 28.00
CA VAL A 150 -52.79 76.47 29.39
C VAL A 150 -52.01 77.75 29.68
N THR A 151 -50.85 77.96 29.06
CA THR A 151 -50.05 79.18 29.26
C THR A 151 -50.70 80.38 28.60
N GLU A 152 -51.27 80.21 27.40
CA GLU A 152 -52.08 81.24 26.73
C GLU A 152 -53.31 81.61 27.57
N ALA A 153 -53.98 80.62 28.18
CA ALA A 153 -55.10 80.86 29.10
C ALA A 153 -54.69 81.59 30.40
N ILE A 154 -53.45 81.40 30.87
CA ILE A 154 -52.90 82.12 32.03
C ILE A 154 -52.48 83.55 31.66
N GLU A 155 -51.98 83.77 30.44
CA GLU A 155 -51.66 85.11 29.92
C GLU A 155 -52.92 85.97 29.77
N GLU A 156 -54.05 85.40 29.33
CA GLU A 156 -55.36 86.08 29.32
C GLU A 156 -55.86 86.45 30.72
N LEU A 157 -55.56 85.64 31.74
CA LEU A 157 -55.96 85.89 33.13
C LEU A 157 -55.08 86.94 33.84
N ASN A 158 -53.83 87.13 33.39
CA ASN A 158 -52.89 88.08 33.98
C ASN A 158 -53.05 89.52 33.46
N GLU A 159 -53.85 89.77 32.42
CA GLU A 159 -54.19 91.13 31.96
C GLU A 159 -55.17 91.89 32.89
N GLN A 160 -55.66 91.29 33.99
CA GLN A 160 -56.73 91.85 34.83
C GLN A 160 -56.39 92.19 36.30
N GLY A 161 -55.15 92.53 36.67
CA GLY A 161 -54.92 92.98 38.06
C GLY A 161 -53.58 93.61 38.42
N GLN A 162 -53.48 94.94 38.32
CA GLN A 162 -52.53 95.77 39.06
C GLN A 162 -53.28 96.47 40.23
N ASP A 163 -52.82 96.37 41.48
CA ASP A 163 -51.87 97.33 42.07
C ASP A 163 -51.72 97.24 43.63
N THR A 164 -50.45 97.34 44.06
CA THR A 164 -49.84 97.77 45.34
C THR A 164 -50.42 97.48 46.75
N SER A 165 -49.57 96.91 47.63
CA SER A 165 -49.57 97.23 49.07
C SER A 165 -48.20 97.00 49.72
N GLY A 166 -47.72 97.98 50.50
CA GLY A 166 -46.50 97.92 51.31
C GLY A 166 -46.77 98.08 52.82
N LYS A 167 -46.23 97.12 53.61
CA LYS A 167 -45.56 97.14 54.95
C LYS A 167 -45.91 98.28 55.97
N LEU A 168 -46.14 98.09 57.29
CA LEU A 168 -45.28 97.51 58.35
C LEU A 168 -45.98 97.50 59.77
N LEU A 169 -45.27 96.97 60.80
CA LEU A 169 -45.62 96.52 62.18
C LEU A 169 -45.94 97.60 63.28
N LEU A 170 -45.96 97.24 64.60
CA LEU A 170 -47.18 97.12 65.43
C LEU A 170 -46.93 97.02 67.01
N ALA A 171 -47.86 97.40 67.93
CA ALA A 171 -47.99 97.13 69.42
C ALA A 171 -49.45 97.13 70.10
N ASP A 172 -49.81 96.10 70.88
CA ASP A 172 -50.97 95.83 71.80
C ASP A 172 -52.46 96.21 71.55
N ASP A 173 -52.90 97.47 71.44
CA ASP A 173 -54.14 97.75 70.65
C ASP A 173 -53.89 97.38 69.19
N GLN A 174 -52.65 97.60 68.81
CA GLN A 174 -52.10 97.08 67.61
C GLN A 174 -51.84 95.58 67.72
N LEU A 175 -52.02 94.81 68.80
CA LEU A 175 -51.98 93.33 68.79
C LEU A 175 -53.36 92.76 68.39
N GLN A 176 -54.45 93.45 68.66
CA GLN A 176 -55.71 93.21 67.94
C GLN A 176 -55.66 93.77 66.51
N GLU A 177 -55.10 94.97 66.30
CA GLU A 177 -54.74 95.42 64.95
C GLU A 177 -53.68 94.49 64.33
N TYR A 178 -52.91 93.70 65.08
CA TYR A 178 -51.90 92.74 64.57
C TYR A 178 -52.58 91.52 64.19
N HIS A 179 -53.48 91.00 65.01
CA HIS A 179 -54.26 89.85 64.64
C HIS A 179 -55.12 90.20 63.44
N ARG A 180 -55.64 91.44 63.34
CA ARG A 180 -56.37 91.96 62.17
C ARG A 180 -55.46 92.24 60.97
N ILE A 181 -54.27 92.83 61.12
CA ILE A 181 -53.25 93.08 60.07
C ILE A 181 -52.50 91.80 59.71
N LYS A 182 -52.40 90.80 60.59
CA LYS A 182 -51.83 89.46 60.39
C LYS A 182 -52.85 88.54 59.78
N GLU A 183 -54.15 88.74 60.05
CA GLU A 183 -55.23 88.16 59.27
C GLU A 183 -55.31 88.83 57.90
N ASP A 184 -55.20 90.15 57.79
CA ASP A 184 -55.28 90.86 56.51
C ASP A 184 -54.01 90.63 55.66
N ALA A 185 -52.83 90.64 56.28
CA ALA A 185 -51.58 90.20 55.66
C ALA A 185 -51.57 88.69 55.49
N GLY A 186 -52.21 87.91 56.36
CA GLY A 186 -52.39 86.47 56.20
C GLY A 186 -53.24 86.15 54.99
N MET A 187 -54.33 86.89 54.76
CA MET A 187 -55.22 86.80 53.61
C MET A 187 -54.53 87.33 52.34
N LYS A 188 -53.83 88.46 52.42
CA LYS A 188 -53.08 89.03 51.28
C LYS A 188 -51.84 88.21 50.90
N THR A 189 -51.16 87.59 51.87
CA THR A 189 -49.98 86.74 51.62
C THR A 189 -50.31 85.26 51.51
N ALA A 190 -51.52 84.81 51.83
CA ALA A 190 -51.94 83.42 51.63
C ALA A 190 -51.71 83.00 50.19
N LYS A 191 -52.19 83.79 49.23
CA LYS A 191 -51.97 83.54 47.79
C LYS A 191 -50.49 83.45 47.44
N LEU A 192 -49.67 84.40 47.90
CA LEU A 192 -48.23 84.39 47.65
C LEU A 192 -47.50 83.23 48.33
N ARG A 193 -47.98 82.79 49.50
CA ARG A 193 -47.41 81.68 50.26
C ARG A 193 -47.79 80.34 49.60
N ASP A 194 -49.01 80.23 49.10
CA ASP A 194 -49.48 79.10 48.30
C ASP A 194 -48.75 79.05 46.95
N GLU A 195 -48.59 80.18 46.27
CA GLU A 195 -47.79 80.30 45.04
C GLU A 195 -46.33 79.94 45.28
N LYS A 196 -45.73 80.43 46.38
CA LYS A 196 -44.38 80.07 46.78
C LYS A 196 -44.28 78.56 47.04
N GLU A 197 -45.23 77.96 47.75
CA GLU A 197 -45.22 76.53 48.04
C GLU A 197 -45.40 75.69 46.76
N VAL A 198 -46.22 76.15 45.82
CA VAL A 198 -46.38 75.54 44.48
C VAL A 198 -45.08 75.65 43.69
N ILE A 199 -44.42 76.81 43.70
CA ILE A 199 -43.14 77.03 43.01
C ILE A 199 -42.03 76.19 43.65
N GLU A 200 -41.96 76.10 44.98
CA GLU A 200 -40.99 75.25 45.69
C GLU A 200 -41.22 73.76 45.39
N LYS A 201 -42.48 73.31 45.33
CA LYS A 201 -42.82 71.94 44.92
C LYS A 201 -42.42 71.67 43.46
N LYS A 202 -42.66 72.61 42.54
CA LYS A 202 -42.23 72.52 41.14
C LYS A 202 -40.71 72.50 41.02
N LEU A 203 -40.01 73.39 41.72
CA LEU A 203 -38.55 73.46 41.73
C LEU A 203 -37.92 72.16 42.25
N ASN A 204 -38.48 71.57 43.32
CA ASN A 204 -38.02 70.28 43.82
C ASN A 204 -38.30 69.15 42.83
N ALA A 205 -39.48 69.12 42.20
CA ALA A 205 -39.80 68.13 41.17
C ALA A 205 -38.84 68.24 39.96
N ASP A 206 -38.52 69.45 39.52
CA ASP A 206 -37.58 69.70 38.42
C ASP A 206 -36.15 69.34 38.80
N ALA A 207 -35.73 69.63 40.04
CA ALA A 207 -34.41 69.23 40.55
C ALA A 207 -34.26 67.70 40.59
N GLU A 208 -35.30 66.99 41.01
CA GLU A 208 -35.32 65.54 41.08
C GLU A 208 -35.39 64.91 39.68
N ALA A 209 -36.17 65.49 38.75
CA ALA A 209 -36.19 65.12 37.35
C ALA A 209 -34.81 65.31 36.68
N LYS A 210 -34.14 66.45 36.93
CA LYS A 210 -32.78 66.71 36.45
C LYS A 210 -31.79 65.68 37.00
N LYS A 211 -31.86 65.34 38.28
CA LYS A 211 -31.00 64.31 38.88
C LYS A 211 -31.18 62.96 38.20
N ASN A 212 -32.42 62.53 38.01
CA ASN A 212 -32.74 61.27 37.32
C ASN A 212 -32.24 61.26 35.87
N LEU A 213 -32.34 62.39 35.17
CA LEU A 213 -31.81 62.53 33.81
C LEU A 213 -30.28 62.41 33.76
N VAL A 214 -29.58 63.03 34.71
CA VAL A 214 -28.11 62.94 34.80
C VAL A 214 -27.67 61.51 35.10
N GLU A 215 -28.33 60.82 36.02
CA GLU A 215 -28.05 59.41 36.32
C GLU A 215 -28.29 58.52 35.10
N ASN A 216 -29.41 58.70 34.39
CA ASN A 216 -29.69 57.98 33.15
C ASN A 216 -28.65 58.26 32.06
N MET A 217 -28.18 59.52 31.94
CA MET A 217 -27.14 59.88 30.98
C MET A 217 -25.83 59.15 31.28
N GLN A 218 -25.40 59.12 32.55
CA GLN A 218 -24.21 58.38 32.98
C GLN A 218 -24.34 56.86 32.74
N GLN A 219 -25.52 56.28 32.96
CA GLN A 219 -25.79 54.87 32.64
C GLN A 219 -25.70 54.59 31.13
N LEU A 220 -26.19 55.51 30.29
CA LEU A 220 -26.08 55.38 28.84
C LEU A 220 -24.64 55.54 28.35
N GLU A 221 -23.88 56.47 28.93
CA GLU A 221 -22.47 56.68 28.60
C GLU A 221 -21.63 55.43 28.93
N SER A 222 -21.78 54.88 30.13
CA SER A 222 -21.10 53.64 30.54
C SER A 222 -21.50 52.46 29.65
N ARG A 223 -22.78 52.32 29.30
CA ARG A 223 -23.26 51.28 28.37
C ARG A 223 -22.64 51.43 26.97
N LYS A 224 -22.50 52.66 26.49
CA LYS A 224 -21.86 52.96 25.20
C LYS A 224 -20.40 52.53 25.21
N ASP A 225 -19.66 52.86 26.27
CA ASP A 225 -18.25 52.49 26.42
C ASP A 225 -18.06 50.97 26.48
N GLU A 226 -18.93 50.25 27.21
CA GLU A 226 -18.94 48.79 27.23
C GLU A 226 -19.15 48.19 25.84
N ILE A 227 -20.12 48.71 25.07
CA ILE A 227 -20.40 48.22 23.73
C ILE A 227 -19.22 48.51 22.78
N SER A 228 -18.63 49.70 22.87
CA SER A 228 -17.46 50.07 22.07
C SER A 228 -16.21 49.26 22.42
N SER A 229 -16.07 48.78 23.66
CA SER A 229 -14.98 47.86 24.04
C SER A 229 -15.20 46.48 23.43
N GLN A 230 -16.44 45.96 23.50
CA GLN A 230 -16.81 44.67 22.91
C GLN A 230 -16.66 44.68 21.39
N GLU A 231 -17.02 45.78 20.72
CA GLU A 231 -16.83 45.94 19.28
C GLU A 231 -15.34 45.84 18.91
N ARG A 232 -14.46 46.56 19.63
CA ARG A 232 -13.00 46.49 19.42
C ARG A 232 -12.45 45.08 19.63
N GLU A 233 -12.89 44.36 20.66
CA GLU A 233 -12.49 42.98 20.86
C GLU A 233 -12.94 42.05 19.72
N LEU A 234 -14.18 42.21 19.25
CA LEU A 234 -14.72 41.42 18.14
C LEU A 234 -14.00 41.71 16.83
N GLN A 235 -13.70 42.98 16.53
CA GLN A 235 -12.90 43.37 15.37
C GLN A 235 -11.50 42.77 15.42
N THR A 236 -10.87 42.74 16.60
CA THR A 236 -9.54 42.14 16.79
C THR A 236 -9.58 40.61 16.60
N LYS A 237 -10.65 39.95 17.04
CA LYS A 237 -10.86 38.50 16.81
C LYS A 237 -11.10 38.22 15.32
N LEU A 238 -11.90 39.06 14.66
CA LEU A 238 -12.18 38.95 13.22
C LEU A 238 -10.89 39.07 12.40
N SER A 239 -10.05 40.07 12.69
CA SER A 239 -8.79 40.27 11.95
C SER A 239 -7.82 39.09 12.14
N LYS A 240 -7.72 38.54 13.35
CA LYS A 240 -6.93 37.32 13.62
C LYS A 240 -7.42 36.11 12.83
N ILE A 241 -8.74 35.91 12.77
CA ILE A 241 -9.33 34.81 11.99
C ILE A 241 -9.04 35.02 10.49
N LEU A 242 -9.31 36.21 9.96
CA LEU A 242 -9.04 36.53 8.55
C LEU A 242 -7.58 36.34 8.17
N HIS A 243 -6.65 36.65 9.07
CA HIS A 243 -5.22 36.43 8.83
C HIS A 243 -4.80 34.94 8.96
N SER A 244 -5.58 34.11 9.65
CA SER A 244 -5.30 32.68 9.80
C SER A 244 -5.82 31.82 8.63
N ILE A 245 -6.91 32.24 7.97
CA ILE A 245 -7.50 31.54 6.82
C ILE A 245 -6.46 31.26 5.72
N PRO A 246 -5.72 32.26 5.17
CA PRO A 246 -4.80 32.01 4.07
C PRO A 246 -3.62 31.11 4.48
N LYS A 247 -3.21 31.13 5.76
CA LYS A 247 -2.16 30.22 6.26
C LYS A 247 -2.65 28.77 6.25
N LEU A 248 -3.88 28.55 6.70
CA LEU A 248 -4.51 27.22 6.68
C LEU A 248 -4.78 26.74 5.25
N GLU A 249 -5.19 27.63 4.35
CA GLU A 249 -5.37 27.32 2.93
C GLU A 249 -4.04 26.90 2.28
N ASN A 250 -2.95 27.63 2.55
CA ASN A 250 -1.62 27.27 2.06
C ASN A 250 -1.08 25.96 2.67
N GLU A 251 -1.34 25.70 3.95
CA GLU A 251 -0.99 24.42 4.57
C GLU A 251 -1.79 23.27 3.94
N LEU A 252 -3.07 23.49 3.62
CA LEU A 252 -3.93 22.50 3.00
C LEU A 252 -3.48 22.19 1.57
N THR A 253 -3.13 23.21 0.77
CA THR A 253 -2.60 23.00 -0.58
C THR A 253 -1.27 22.26 -0.54
N HIS A 254 -0.36 22.62 0.36
CA HIS A 254 0.91 21.91 0.56
C HIS A 254 0.70 20.44 0.94
N LEU A 255 -0.17 20.16 1.91
CA LEU A 255 -0.49 18.79 2.32
C LEU A 255 -1.09 17.99 1.16
N HIS A 256 -1.93 18.62 0.34
CA HIS A 256 -2.54 17.98 -0.82
C HIS A 256 -1.50 17.62 -1.90
N GLU A 257 -0.54 18.51 -2.15
CA GLU A 257 0.57 18.24 -3.06
C GLU A 257 1.48 17.10 -2.57
N GLU A 258 1.82 17.09 -1.28
CA GLU A 258 2.61 15.99 -0.68
C GLU A 258 1.86 14.66 -0.76
N HIS A 259 0.57 14.64 -0.44
CA HIS A 259 -0.26 13.45 -0.56
C HIS A 259 -0.25 12.92 -2.01
N ASN A 260 -0.39 13.80 -3.00
CA ASN A 260 -0.37 13.42 -4.41
C ASN A 260 1.00 12.90 -4.87
N LYS A 261 2.11 13.45 -4.35
CA LYS A 261 3.46 12.92 -4.60
C LYS A 261 3.61 11.50 -4.05
N ILE A 262 3.25 11.29 -2.78
CA ILE A 262 3.33 9.97 -2.13
C ILE A 262 2.42 8.96 -2.85
N ALA A 263 1.23 9.36 -3.29
CA ALA A 263 0.33 8.49 -4.04
C ALA A 263 0.94 8.03 -5.38
N LYS A 264 1.61 8.93 -6.12
CA LYS A 264 2.31 8.60 -7.37
C LYS A 264 3.49 7.66 -7.13
N GLU A 265 4.31 7.92 -6.12
CA GLU A 265 5.46 7.07 -5.76
C GLU A 265 5.00 5.66 -5.34
N ARG A 266 3.88 5.56 -4.61
CA ARG A 266 3.28 4.28 -4.25
C ARG A 266 2.79 3.52 -5.47
N GLN A 267 2.21 4.21 -6.45
CA GLN A 267 1.74 3.59 -7.69
C GLN A 267 2.93 3.06 -8.51
N SER A 268 3.98 3.86 -8.70
CA SER A 268 5.17 3.44 -9.46
C SER A 268 5.89 2.26 -8.79
N SER A 269 6.11 2.34 -7.48
CA SER A 269 6.72 1.25 -6.71
C SER A 269 5.86 -0.01 -6.75
N GLY A 270 4.53 0.13 -6.75
CA GLY A 270 3.60 -0.99 -6.88
C GLY A 270 3.70 -1.68 -8.24
N SER A 271 3.82 -0.92 -9.34
CA SER A 271 4.02 -1.49 -10.68
C SER A 271 5.38 -2.17 -10.83
N GLU A 272 6.45 -1.59 -10.28
CA GLU A 272 7.78 -2.20 -10.29
C GLU A 272 7.79 -3.52 -9.52
N TYR A 273 7.15 -3.56 -8.35
CA TYR A 273 7.01 -4.80 -7.57
C TYR A 273 6.27 -5.89 -8.34
N GLN A 274 5.17 -5.54 -9.03
CA GLN A 274 4.41 -6.52 -9.83
C GLN A 274 5.23 -7.06 -10.99
N MET A 275 5.97 -6.20 -11.70
CA MET A 275 6.86 -6.62 -12.80
C MET A 275 7.96 -7.56 -12.28
N LEU A 276 8.60 -7.20 -11.16
CA LEU A 276 9.67 -8.01 -10.59
C LEU A 276 9.15 -9.36 -10.09
N LYS A 277 7.94 -9.40 -9.52
CA LYS A 277 7.28 -10.63 -9.11
C LYS A 277 6.97 -11.54 -10.31
N GLN A 278 6.44 -11.00 -11.40
CA GLN A 278 6.20 -11.77 -12.63
C GLN A 278 7.49 -12.37 -13.17
N ARG A 279 8.57 -11.58 -13.21
CA ARG A 279 9.88 -12.06 -13.67
C ARG A 279 10.45 -13.14 -12.75
N LEU A 280 10.24 -13.04 -11.45
CA LEU A 280 10.62 -14.08 -10.50
C LEU A 280 9.84 -15.39 -10.76
N ASP A 281 8.51 -15.31 -10.93
CA ASP A 281 7.66 -16.46 -11.21
C ASP A 281 8.04 -17.17 -12.53
N GLU A 282 8.43 -16.40 -13.55
CA GLU A 282 8.96 -16.90 -14.83
C GLU A 282 10.28 -17.66 -14.63
N ILE A 283 11.25 -17.04 -13.93
CA ILE A 283 12.56 -17.66 -13.65
C ILE A 283 12.38 -18.93 -12.81
N GLU A 284 11.49 -18.93 -11.82
CA GLU A 284 11.20 -20.13 -11.04
C GLU A 284 10.64 -21.27 -11.89
N THR A 285 9.80 -20.94 -12.88
CA THR A 285 9.22 -21.92 -13.78
C THR A 285 10.28 -22.51 -14.70
N GLN A 286 11.13 -21.66 -15.29
CA GLN A 286 12.29 -22.11 -16.08
C GLN A 286 13.25 -22.97 -15.25
N LEU A 287 13.52 -22.60 -13.99
CA LEU A 287 14.36 -23.38 -13.10
C LEU A 287 13.75 -24.76 -12.81
N ARG A 288 12.43 -24.85 -12.64
CA ARG A 288 11.73 -26.12 -12.46
C ARG A 288 11.84 -27.02 -13.69
N GLU A 289 11.68 -26.46 -14.88
CA GLU A 289 11.83 -27.18 -16.15
C GLU A 289 13.25 -27.71 -16.34
N LEU A 290 14.27 -26.84 -16.19
CA LEU A 290 15.67 -27.25 -16.32
C LEU A 290 16.09 -28.30 -15.28
N LYS A 291 15.54 -28.25 -14.07
CA LYS A 291 15.76 -29.30 -13.06
C LYS A 291 15.12 -30.63 -13.47
N ALA A 292 13.92 -30.61 -14.05
CA ALA A 292 13.27 -31.81 -14.56
C ALA A 292 14.10 -32.42 -15.71
N ASP A 293 14.53 -31.60 -16.66
CA ASP A 293 15.37 -32.02 -17.80
C ASP A 293 16.70 -32.61 -17.32
N LYS A 294 17.35 -31.98 -16.34
CA LYS A 294 18.58 -32.49 -15.73
C LYS A 294 18.37 -33.85 -15.08
N HIS A 295 17.29 -34.01 -14.30
CA HIS A 295 16.98 -35.29 -13.66
C HIS A 295 16.65 -36.40 -14.67
N GLU A 296 15.95 -36.07 -15.77
CA GLU A 296 15.66 -37.02 -16.84
C GLU A 296 16.94 -37.43 -17.59
N SER A 297 17.79 -36.47 -17.93
CA SER A 297 19.09 -36.71 -18.59
C SER A 297 20.03 -37.56 -17.73
N GLU A 298 20.17 -37.24 -16.44
CA GLU A 298 20.97 -38.03 -15.50
C GLU A 298 20.43 -39.46 -15.35
N ARG A 299 19.10 -39.61 -15.33
CA ARG A 299 18.44 -40.91 -15.26
C ARG A 299 18.75 -41.73 -16.51
N ASP A 300 18.56 -41.16 -17.70
CA ASP A 300 18.84 -41.86 -18.98
C ASP A 300 20.32 -42.27 -19.09
N ALA A 301 21.25 -41.39 -18.71
CA ALA A 301 22.68 -41.68 -18.69
C ALA A 301 23.02 -42.88 -17.78
N ARG A 302 22.47 -42.92 -16.56
CA ARG A 302 22.67 -44.05 -15.62
C ARG A 302 22.07 -45.35 -16.15
N LEU A 303 20.89 -45.29 -16.75
CA LEU A 303 20.25 -46.47 -17.38
C LEU A 303 21.09 -46.99 -18.54
N LYS A 304 21.57 -46.11 -19.42
CA LYS A 304 22.45 -46.45 -20.55
C LYS A 304 23.75 -47.12 -20.07
N GLU A 305 24.38 -46.58 -19.04
CA GLU A 305 25.60 -47.17 -18.46
C GLU A 305 25.32 -48.56 -17.88
N THR A 306 24.23 -48.70 -17.12
CA THR A 306 23.82 -49.99 -16.52
C THR A 306 23.59 -51.06 -17.58
N VAL A 307 22.86 -50.71 -18.65
CA VAL A 307 22.61 -51.64 -19.77
C VAL A 307 23.89 -51.95 -20.52
N GLY A 308 24.79 -50.98 -20.71
CA GLY A 308 26.11 -51.21 -21.27
C GLY A 308 26.94 -52.23 -20.49
N ARG A 309 26.87 -52.21 -19.14
CA ARG A 309 27.50 -53.21 -18.28
C ARG A 309 26.84 -54.59 -18.43
N LEU A 310 25.52 -54.66 -18.46
CA LEU A 310 24.78 -55.91 -18.67
C LEU A 310 25.14 -56.57 -20.01
N LYS A 311 25.26 -55.80 -21.09
CA LYS A 311 25.70 -56.29 -22.41
C LYS A 311 27.10 -56.91 -22.40
N ARG A 312 28.01 -56.41 -21.54
CA ARG A 312 29.38 -56.92 -21.43
C ARG A 312 29.46 -58.21 -20.61
N LEU A 313 28.60 -58.35 -19.59
CA LEU A 313 28.61 -59.49 -18.67
C LEU A 313 27.82 -60.69 -19.21
N PHE A 314 26.70 -60.44 -19.91
CA PHE A 314 25.79 -61.47 -20.39
C PHE A 314 25.65 -61.39 -21.92
N PRO A 315 26.25 -62.32 -22.69
CA PRO A 315 26.26 -62.27 -24.16
C PRO A 315 24.89 -62.46 -24.85
N GLY A 316 23.80 -62.63 -24.08
CA GLY A 316 22.41 -62.68 -24.57
C GLY A 316 21.60 -61.38 -24.41
N VAL A 317 22.23 -60.27 -23.98
CA VAL A 317 21.56 -58.96 -23.82
C VAL A 317 21.70 -58.13 -25.09
N HIS A 318 20.59 -57.84 -25.77
CA HIS A 318 20.60 -57.10 -27.03
C HIS A 318 20.57 -55.58 -26.82
N GLY A 319 19.90 -55.10 -25.78
CA GLY A 319 19.86 -53.67 -25.41
C GLY A 319 18.46 -53.14 -25.15
N ARG A 320 18.36 -51.81 -24.97
CA ARG A 320 17.06 -51.15 -24.72
C ARG A 320 16.22 -51.07 -25.98
N MET A 321 14.90 -51.08 -25.84
CA MET A 321 13.98 -50.87 -26.97
C MET A 321 14.26 -49.54 -27.70
N LEU A 322 14.58 -48.46 -26.97
CA LEU A 322 15.02 -47.18 -27.54
C LEU A 322 16.25 -47.29 -28.46
N GLU A 323 17.17 -48.22 -28.19
CA GLU A 323 18.37 -48.44 -29.02
C GLU A 323 18.09 -49.35 -30.23
N LEU A 324 17.11 -50.25 -30.09
CA LEU A 324 16.80 -51.30 -31.05
C LEU A 324 15.73 -50.92 -32.07
N CYS A 325 14.92 -49.90 -31.77
CA CYS A 325 13.83 -49.44 -32.61
C CYS A 325 14.02 -47.96 -32.96
N ARG A 326 13.84 -47.60 -34.23
CA ARG A 326 13.87 -46.21 -34.69
C ARG A 326 12.61 -45.88 -35.48
N PRO A 327 11.88 -44.81 -35.14
CA PRO A 327 10.78 -44.35 -35.99
C PRO A 327 11.28 -44.02 -37.39
N SER A 328 10.50 -44.38 -38.40
CA SER A 328 10.82 -44.18 -39.82
C SER A 328 10.96 -42.71 -40.20
N GLN A 329 10.24 -41.81 -39.51
CA GLN A 329 10.31 -40.37 -39.70
C GLN A 329 10.24 -39.65 -38.35
N LYS A 330 10.99 -38.54 -38.20
CA LYS A 330 11.09 -37.79 -36.93
C LYS A 330 9.74 -37.32 -36.38
N LYS A 331 8.77 -37.01 -37.25
CA LYS A 331 7.42 -36.59 -36.84
C LYS A 331 6.69 -37.63 -35.98
N TYR A 332 7.07 -38.90 -36.08
CA TYR A 332 6.43 -39.99 -35.34
C TYR A 332 7.11 -40.31 -34.01
N ASN A 333 8.24 -39.66 -33.67
CA ASN A 333 8.97 -39.94 -32.44
C ASN A 333 8.08 -39.82 -31.19
N LEU A 334 7.32 -38.73 -31.06
CA LEU A 334 6.44 -38.52 -29.91
C LEU A 334 5.36 -39.59 -29.83
N ALA A 335 4.71 -39.90 -30.95
CA ALA A 335 3.64 -40.89 -31.01
C ALA A 335 4.15 -42.29 -30.66
N VAL A 336 5.34 -42.66 -31.14
CA VAL A 336 5.99 -43.95 -30.82
C VAL A 336 6.37 -44.02 -29.35
N THR A 337 6.98 -42.97 -28.78
CA THR A 337 7.34 -42.92 -27.35
C THR A 337 6.11 -43.05 -26.45
N VAL A 338 5.01 -42.36 -26.78
CA VAL A 338 3.75 -42.45 -26.03
C VAL A 338 3.13 -43.84 -26.14
N ALA A 339 3.12 -44.44 -27.33
CA ALA A 339 2.55 -45.75 -27.57
C ALA A 339 3.33 -46.87 -26.85
N MET A 340 4.66 -46.81 -26.85
CA MET A 340 5.52 -47.81 -26.21
C MET A 340 5.64 -47.59 -24.70
N GLY A 341 5.47 -46.35 -24.22
CA GLY A 341 5.42 -45.98 -22.81
C GLY A 341 6.59 -46.55 -22.00
N LYS A 342 6.27 -47.27 -20.92
CA LYS A 342 7.26 -47.89 -20.02
C LYS A 342 8.19 -48.92 -20.69
N PHE A 343 7.79 -49.44 -21.85
CA PHE A 343 8.58 -50.44 -22.58
C PHE A 343 9.67 -49.81 -23.46
N MET A 344 9.71 -48.48 -23.63
CA MET A 344 10.83 -47.79 -24.28
C MET A 344 12.17 -48.06 -23.57
N ASP A 345 12.14 -48.13 -22.24
CA ASP A 345 13.30 -48.44 -21.39
C ASP A 345 13.49 -49.94 -21.13
N ALA A 346 12.64 -50.80 -21.68
CA ALA A 346 12.76 -52.24 -21.46
C ALA A 346 14.00 -52.80 -22.18
N VAL A 347 14.69 -53.72 -21.52
CA VAL A 347 15.89 -54.38 -22.02
C VAL A 347 15.52 -55.70 -22.68
N VAL A 348 15.88 -55.85 -23.94
CA VAL A 348 15.66 -57.06 -24.73
C VAL A 348 16.77 -58.07 -24.46
N VAL A 349 16.39 -59.30 -24.13
CA VAL A 349 17.29 -60.43 -23.88
C VAL A 349 16.90 -61.64 -24.74
N GLU A 350 17.83 -62.56 -24.97
CA GLU A 350 17.60 -63.72 -25.84
C GLU A 350 16.60 -64.71 -25.21
N ASP A 351 16.81 -65.09 -23.95
CA ASP A 351 16.04 -66.12 -23.24
C ASP A 351 15.66 -65.69 -21.80
N GLU A 352 14.73 -66.44 -21.18
CA GLU A 352 14.25 -66.13 -19.84
C GLU A 352 15.32 -66.34 -18.75
N ASN A 353 16.27 -67.26 -18.96
CA ASN A 353 17.33 -67.50 -17.97
C ASN A 353 18.31 -66.34 -17.94
N THR A 354 18.74 -65.83 -19.11
CA THR A 354 19.55 -64.61 -19.20
C THR A 354 18.84 -63.42 -18.52
N GLY A 355 17.52 -63.28 -18.69
CA GLY A 355 16.75 -62.26 -17.98
C GLY A 355 16.79 -62.40 -16.45
N LYS A 356 16.66 -63.63 -15.94
CA LYS A 356 16.74 -63.91 -14.49
C LYS A 356 18.13 -63.62 -13.92
N GLU A 357 19.20 -63.96 -14.66
CA GLU A 357 20.58 -63.64 -14.29
C GLU A 357 20.83 -62.14 -14.25
N CYS A 358 20.34 -61.39 -15.25
CA CYS A 358 20.41 -59.92 -15.25
C CYS A 358 19.68 -59.31 -14.05
N ILE A 359 18.49 -59.80 -13.70
CA ILE A 359 17.74 -59.33 -12.52
C ILE A 359 18.50 -59.62 -11.23
N LYS A 360 19.11 -60.81 -11.11
CA LYS A 360 19.92 -61.18 -9.95
C LYS A 360 21.11 -60.24 -9.80
N TYR A 361 21.82 -59.98 -10.89
CA TYR A 361 22.93 -59.02 -10.92
C TYR A 361 22.48 -57.60 -10.52
N LEU A 362 21.37 -57.09 -11.05
CA LEU A 362 20.86 -55.77 -10.68
C LEU A 362 20.52 -55.67 -9.18
N LYS A 363 19.98 -56.74 -8.59
CA LYS A 363 19.69 -56.80 -7.14
C LYS A 363 20.98 -56.80 -6.31
N GLU A 364 21.99 -57.57 -6.70
CA GLU A 364 23.29 -57.63 -6.02
C GLU A 364 24.02 -56.28 -6.05
N GLN A 365 23.95 -55.58 -7.19
CA GLN A 365 24.54 -54.25 -7.37
C GLN A 365 23.64 -53.10 -6.88
N ARG A 366 22.46 -53.41 -6.30
CA ARG A 366 21.46 -52.44 -5.80
C ARG A 366 21.04 -51.39 -6.85
N HIS A 367 21.01 -51.77 -8.13
CA HIS A 367 20.50 -50.93 -9.19
C HIS A 367 18.95 -50.93 -9.22
N PRO A 368 18.31 -49.88 -9.77
CA PRO A 368 16.85 -49.82 -9.91
C PRO A 368 16.30 -51.01 -10.72
N PRO A 369 15.08 -51.48 -10.40
CA PRO A 369 14.46 -52.56 -11.16
C PRO A 369 14.21 -52.14 -12.62
N GLN A 370 14.58 -53.01 -13.56
CA GLN A 370 14.36 -52.82 -14.99
C GLN A 370 13.44 -53.90 -15.54
N THR A 371 12.72 -53.58 -16.62
CA THR A 371 11.85 -54.53 -17.33
C THR A 371 12.69 -55.25 -18.37
N PHE A 372 12.69 -56.58 -18.34
CA PHE A 372 13.37 -57.42 -19.33
C PHE A 372 12.35 -58.11 -20.24
N ILE A 373 12.62 -58.16 -21.54
CA ILE A 373 11.75 -58.83 -22.51
C ILE A 373 12.56 -59.96 -23.18
N PRO A 374 12.28 -61.23 -22.84
CA PRO A 374 12.94 -62.38 -23.45
C PRO A 374 12.37 -62.71 -24.84
N LEU A 375 13.21 -62.72 -25.86
CA LEU A 375 12.82 -62.97 -27.25
C LEU A 375 12.20 -64.35 -27.47
N GLN A 376 12.71 -65.38 -26.79
CA GLN A 376 12.27 -66.77 -26.99
C GLN A 376 10.93 -67.10 -26.30
N SER A 377 10.55 -66.38 -25.23
CA SER A 377 9.36 -66.70 -24.44
C SER A 377 8.28 -65.61 -24.46
N VAL A 378 8.51 -64.49 -25.13
CA VAL A 378 7.52 -63.42 -25.26
C VAL A 378 6.31 -63.91 -26.07
N ARG A 379 5.10 -63.76 -25.49
CA ARG A 379 3.85 -64.07 -26.18
C ARG A 379 3.32 -62.82 -26.88
N VAL A 380 3.25 -62.89 -28.20
CA VAL A 380 2.80 -61.78 -29.05
C VAL A 380 1.41 -62.08 -29.59
N LYS A 381 0.55 -61.06 -29.70
CA LYS A 381 -0.71 -61.19 -30.45
C LYS A 381 -0.45 -60.85 -31.91
N PRO A 382 -0.97 -61.62 -32.88
CA PRO A 382 -0.81 -61.28 -34.29
C PRO A 382 -1.45 -59.92 -34.60
N ILE A 383 -0.83 -59.14 -35.49
CA ILE A 383 -1.35 -57.85 -35.95
C ILE A 383 -2.72 -58.07 -36.57
N ILE A 384 -3.69 -57.25 -36.17
CA ILE A 384 -5.01 -57.23 -36.81
C ILE A 384 -4.88 -56.42 -38.09
N GLU A 385 -4.63 -57.09 -39.22
CA GLU A 385 -4.43 -56.48 -40.54
C GLU A 385 -5.59 -55.56 -40.98
N LYS A 386 -6.82 -55.84 -40.51
CA LYS A 386 -8.02 -55.00 -40.77
C LYS A 386 -7.90 -53.57 -40.21
N LEU A 387 -6.98 -53.32 -39.27
CA LEU A 387 -6.74 -51.98 -38.74
C LEU A 387 -5.91 -51.10 -39.69
N ARG A 388 -5.21 -51.69 -40.69
CA ARG A 388 -4.54 -50.91 -41.74
C ARG A 388 -5.51 -50.25 -42.72
N THR A 389 -6.75 -50.74 -42.81
CA THR A 389 -7.77 -50.24 -43.74
C THR A 389 -8.71 -49.19 -43.13
N LEU A 390 -8.45 -48.74 -41.89
CA LEU A 390 -9.29 -47.75 -41.19
C LEU A 390 -9.37 -46.38 -41.89
N GLY A 391 -8.45 -46.09 -42.82
CA GLY A 391 -8.46 -44.87 -43.64
C GLY A 391 -8.12 -43.58 -42.87
N GLY A 392 -7.91 -42.48 -43.61
CA GLY A 392 -7.56 -41.18 -43.03
C GLY A 392 -6.06 -41.02 -42.70
N SER A 393 -5.76 -40.32 -41.60
CA SER A 393 -4.39 -40.06 -41.10
C SER A 393 -3.89 -41.10 -40.08
N ALA A 394 -4.69 -42.13 -39.78
CA ALA A 394 -4.36 -43.17 -38.82
C ALA A 394 -3.54 -44.30 -39.47
N GLN A 395 -2.41 -44.65 -38.85
CA GLN A 395 -1.52 -45.74 -39.27
C GLN A 395 -1.14 -46.58 -38.04
N LEU A 396 -0.84 -47.87 -38.24
CA LEU A 396 -0.34 -48.71 -37.15
C LEU A 396 1.05 -48.24 -36.72
N VAL A 397 1.24 -48.08 -35.41
CA VAL A 397 2.55 -47.71 -34.83
C VAL A 397 3.64 -48.70 -35.25
N PHE A 398 3.29 -49.97 -35.36
CA PHE A 398 4.17 -51.03 -35.85
C PHE A 398 4.78 -50.73 -37.24
N ASP A 399 3.97 -50.18 -38.17
CA ASP A 399 4.40 -49.90 -39.55
C ASP A 399 5.31 -48.68 -39.65
N VAL A 400 5.36 -47.89 -38.58
CA VAL A 400 6.10 -46.64 -38.52
C VAL A 400 7.44 -46.84 -37.81
N ILE A 401 7.69 -48.01 -37.22
CA ILE A 401 8.94 -48.35 -36.52
C ILE A 401 9.83 -49.21 -37.41
N GLN A 402 11.07 -48.78 -37.57
CA GLN A 402 12.14 -49.54 -38.22
C GLN A 402 12.95 -50.27 -37.15
N TYR A 403 13.23 -51.55 -37.40
CA TYR A 403 14.07 -52.38 -36.55
C TYR A 403 15.14 -53.10 -37.41
N PRO A 404 16.42 -53.08 -37.01
CA PRO A 404 17.51 -53.63 -37.81
C PRO A 404 17.66 -55.16 -37.68
N TYR A 405 17.08 -55.80 -36.66
CA TYR A 405 17.22 -57.23 -36.40
C TYR A 405 15.90 -57.98 -36.69
N LEU A 406 15.93 -58.97 -37.60
CA LEU A 406 14.77 -59.80 -37.97
C LEU A 406 14.08 -60.50 -36.78
N LYS A 407 14.80 -60.79 -35.69
CA LYS A 407 14.24 -61.39 -34.46
C LYS A 407 13.52 -60.38 -33.54
N VAL A 408 13.73 -59.07 -33.72
CA VAL A 408 13.13 -58.00 -32.90
C VAL A 408 11.73 -57.59 -33.39
N GLY A 409 11.38 -57.92 -34.64
CA GLY A 409 10.05 -57.63 -35.20
C GLY A 409 8.89 -58.29 -34.43
N CYS A 410 9.13 -59.39 -33.71
CA CYS A 410 8.12 -59.98 -32.84
C CYS A 410 7.87 -59.16 -31.56
N LEU A 411 8.86 -58.44 -31.02
CA LEU A 411 8.72 -57.70 -29.75
C LEU A 411 7.72 -56.54 -29.81
N LEU A 412 7.64 -55.89 -30.97
CA LEU A 412 6.70 -54.79 -31.23
C LEU A 412 5.23 -55.23 -31.26
N LEU A 413 4.96 -56.54 -31.15
CA LEU A 413 3.62 -57.15 -31.08
C LEU A 413 3.23 -57.62 -29.67
N ALA A 414 4.16 -57.54 -28.71
CA ALA A 414 3.92 -57.88 -27.31
C ALA A 414 3.81 -56.66 -26.39
N VAL A 415 4.39 -55.53 -26.83
CA VAL A 415 4.23 -54.20 -26.24
C VAL A 415 2.97 -53.56 -26.81
#